data_AF-A0A7Y2HK99-F1
#
_entry.id   AF-A0A7Y2HK99-F1
#
_cell.length_a   1.000
_cell.length_b   1.000
_cell.length_c   1.000
_cell.angle_alpha   90.00
_cell.angle_beta   90.00
_cell.angle_gamma   90.00
#
_symmetry.space_group_name_H-M   'P 1'
#
loop_
_entity.id
_entity.type
_entity.pdbx_description
1 polymer ?
#
loop_
_entity_poly.entity_id
_entity_poly.type
_entity_poly.pdbx_seq_one_letter_code
_entity_poly.pdbx_strand_id
1 'polypeptide(L)'
;LTNWTLDVRFDEDGYMFIAGDPKTKYAETAPLAYTLASPNKDAASNIIFKENDNGKVKYMLTSGFNSYFKLKWWETTKVHLIYSMALFTIFILFLLYNLINLFRKKSPDANSVYRRVYNCSVTATLFHLITFLTIGFYLYVSDGLVFDFGLPWFLRVLMVLPIVAIILTLFSIYGHKSVLNEWSISKFKKIIFTVNLIALVLIVPFLYYWNLLGFNY
;
A
#
# COMPACT_ATOMS: atom_id res chain seq x y z
N LEU A 1 -7.62 -13.22 3.55
CA LEU A 1 -6.64 -12.47 2.73
C LEU A 1 -6.50 -13.17 1.39
N THR A 2 -7.32 -12.78 0.43
CA THR A 2 -7.23 -13.22 -0.97
C THR A 2 -5.91 -12.70 -1.55
N ASN A 3 -5.02 -13.58 -1.97
CA ASN A 3 -3.82 -13.20 -2.69
C ASN A 3 -4.23 -12.72 -4.08
N TRP A 4 -4.26 -11.40 -4.29
CA TRP A 4 -4.49 -10.77 -5.60
C TRP A 4 -3.34 -10.99 -6.60
N THR A 5 -2.31 -11.73 -6.19
CA THR A 5 -1.17 -12.12 -7.01
C THR A 5 -1.22 -13.63 -7.25
N LEU A 6 -1.19 -14.02 -8.52
CA LEU A 6 -1.08 -15.41 -8.93
C LEU A 6 0.40 -15.73 -9.17
N ASP A 7 0.89 -16.76 -8.50
CA ASP A 7 2.22 -17.32 -8.74
C ASP A 7 2.04 -18.54 -9.65
N VAL A 8 2.68 -18.54 -10.81
CA VAL A 8 2.54 -19.60 -11.82
C VAL A 8 3.77 -20.50 -11.74
N ARG A 9 3.54 -21.81 -11.63
CA ARG A 9 4.59 -22.82 -11.50
C ARG A 9 4.37 -23.96 -12.48
N PHE A 10 5.43 -24.69 -12.72
CA PHE A 10 5.43 -25.89 -13.55
C PHE A 10 5.93 -27.06 -12.71
N ASP A 11 5.31 -28.23 -12.85
CA ASP A 11 5.80 -29.47 -12.24
C ASP A 11 6.83 -30.15 -13.15
N GLU A 12 7.41 -31.25 -12.66
CA GLU A 12 8.41 -32.05 -13.39
C GLU A 12 7.83 -32.67 -14.67
N ASP A 13 6.52 -32.87 -14.72
CA ASP A 13 5.78 -33.43 -15.84
C ASP A 13 5.38 -32.36 -16.88
N GLY A 14 5.74 -31.09 -16.66
CA GLY A 14 5.46 -29.97 -17.56
C GLY A 14 4.05 -29.39 -17.46
N TYR A 15 3.24 -29.80 -16.48
CA TYR A 15 1.94 -29.16 -16.23
C TYR A 15 2.13 -27.83 -15.53
N MET A 16 1.40 -26.83 -16.01
CA MET A 16 1.28 -25.55 -15.33
C MET A 16 0.25 -25.64 -14.21
N PHE A 17 0.52 -25.02 -13.08
CA PHE A 17 -0.44 -24.81 -12.00
C PHE A 17 -0.27 -23.42 -11.36
N ILE A 18 -1.34 -22.95 -10.73
CA ILE A 18 -1.33 -21.70 -9.96
C ILE A 18 -0.98 -22.05 -8.51
N ALA A 19 0.09 -21.48 -7.97
CA ALA A 19 0.52 -21.73 -6.60
C ALA A 19 -0.58 -21.29 -5.62
N GLY A 20 -1.01 -22.23 -4.79
CA GLY A 20 -2.20 -22.09 -3.93
C GLY A 20 -3.32 -23.06 -4.30
N ASP A 21 -3.34 -23.56 -5.54
CA ASP A 21 -4.23 -24.63 -5.98
C ASP A 21 -3.48 -25.66 -6.85
N PRO A 22 -2.63 -26.51 -6.24
CA PRO A 22 -1.83 -27.50 -6.97
C PRO A 22 -2.68 -28.61 -7.59
N LYS A 23 -3.97 -28.69 -7.26
CA LYS A 23 -4.90 -29.67 -7.85
C LYS A 23 -5.38 -29.25 -9.22
N THR A 24 -5.37 -27.95 -9.51
CA THR A 24 -5.74 -27.40 -10.81
C THR A 24 -4.53 -27.40 -11.72
N LYS A 25 -4.49 -28.37 -12.64
CA LYS A 25 -3.42 -28.54 -13.62
C LYS A 25 -3.87 -28.12 -15.01
N TYR A 26 -2.95 -27.52 -15.75
CA TYR A 26 -3.16 -27.14 -17.14
C TYR A 26 -2.07 -27.76 -18.01
N ALA A 27 -2.47 -28.32 -19.15
CA ALA A 27 -1.57 -28.86 -20.16
C ALA A 27 -1.35 -27.82 -21.27
N GLU A 28 -0.13 -27.72 -21.78
CA GLU A 28 0.17 -26.87 -22.93
C GLU A 28 -0.48 -27.44 -24.19
N THR A 29 -1.28 -26.63 -24.90
CA THR A 29 -1.96 -27.02 -26.14
C THR A 29 -1.40 -26.31 -27.37
N ALA A 30 -0.75 -25.16 -27.17
CA ALA A 30 0.07 -24.46 -28.14
C ALA A 30 1.11 -23.61 -27.39
N PRO A 31 2.16 -23.09 -28.05
CA PRO A 31 3.13 -22.22 -27.38
C PRO A 31 2.43 -21.10 -26.60
N LEU A 32 2.67 -21.04 -25.28
CA LEU A 32 2.08 -20.07 -24.36
C LEU A 32 0.55 -20.18 -24.16
N ALA A 33 -0.09 -21.26 -24.63
CA ALA A 33 -1.50 -21.54 -24.46
C ALA A 33 -1.70 -22.85 -23.70
N TYR A 34 -2.51 -22.79 -22.64
CA TYR A 34 -2.72 -23.89 -21.71
C TYR A 34 -4.21 -24.14 -21.51
N THR A 35 -4.61 -25.41 -21.49
CA THR A 35 -6.00 -25.83 -21.28
C THR A 35 -6.08 -26.68 -20.01
N LEU A 36 -7.18 -26.50 -19.27
CA LEU A 36 -7.44 -27.22 -18.03
C LEU A 36 -7.43 -28.73 -18.26
N ALA A 37 -6.54 -29.43 -17.55
CA ALA A 37 -6.36 -30.88 -17.61
C ALA A 37 -7.02 -31.62 -16.43
N SER A 38 -7.24 -30.93 -15.31
CA SER A 38 -7.89 -31.47 -14.10
C SER A 38 -9.40 -31.15 -14.05
N PRO A 39 -10.24 -32.02 -13.47
CA PRO A 39 -11.68 -31.74 -13.31
C PRO A 39 -11.92 -30.70 -12.20
N ASN A 40 -11.79 -29.41 -12.55
CA ASN A 40 -12.18 -28.29 -11.68
C ASN A 40 -13.13 -27.37 -12.46
N LYS A 41 -14.42 -27.36 -12.07
CA LYS A 41 -15.45 -26.57 -12.76
C LYS A 41 -15.34 -25.07 -12.48
N ASP A 42 -14.64 -24.70 -11.42
CA ASP A 42 -14.49 -23.30 -11.00
C ASP A 42 -13.21 -22.67 -11.57
N ALA A 43 -12.35 -23.48 -12.20
CA ALA A 43 -11.12 -23.02 -12.84
C ALA A 43 -11.38 -22.46 -14.24
N ALA A 44 -10.52 -21.53 -14.68
CA ALA A 44 -10.52 -21.10 -16.08
C ALA A 44 -10.28 -22.32 -16.99
N SER A 45 -11.01 -22.43 -18.09
CA SER A 45 -10.82 -23.54 -19.02
C SER A 45 -9.56 -23.37 -19.86
N ASN A 46 -9.19 -22.12 -20.16
CA ASN A 46 -8.02 -21.77 -20.94
C ASN A 46 -7.24 -20.61 -20.30
N ILE A 47 -5.92 -20.69 -20.38
CA ILE A 47 -4.97 -19.65 -20.00
C ILE A 47 -4.05 -19.39 -21.19
N ILE A 48 -3.91 -18.12 -21.57
CA ILE A 48 -3.05 -17.70 -22.69
C ILE A 48 -2.09 -16.62 -22.18
N PHE A 49 -0.79 -16.83 -22.35
CA PHE A 49 0.20 -15.79 -22.09
C PHE A 49 0.46 -14.98 -23.36
N LYS A 50 0.50 -13.66 -23.21
CA LYS A 50 0.81 -12.74 -24.31
C LYS A 50 2.12 -12.02 -24.03
N GLU A 51 3.00 -12.05 -25.02
CA GLU A 51 4.27 -11.34 -25.01
C GLU A 51 4.10 -9.87 -25.37
N ASN A 52 5.10 -9.06 -24.99
CA ASN A 52 5.28 -7.71 -25.49
C ASN A 52 6.12 -7.69 -26.78
N ASP A 53 6.34 -6.49 -27.34
CA ASP A 53 7.12 -6.30 -28.57
C ASP A 53 8.57 -6.81 -28.49
N ASN A 54 9.08 -7.10 -27.28
CA ASN A 54 10.41 -7.64 -27.04
C ASN A 54 10.41 -9.17 -26.78
N GLY A 55 9.31 -9.87 -27.05
CA GLY A 55 9.19 -11.32 -26.84
C GLY A 55 9.17 -11.72 -25.36
N LYS A 56 8.81 -10.83 -24.44
CA LYS A 56 8.68 -11.16 -23.00
C LYS A 56 7.21 -11.26 -22.61
N VAL A 57 6.84 -12.36 -21.95
CA VAL A 57 5.50 -12.54 -21.36
C VAL A 57 5.17 -11.36 -20.45
N LYS A 58 4.09 -10.64 -20.80
CA LYS A 58 3.61 -9.45 -20.10
C LYS A 58 2.19 -9.61 -19.56
N TYR A 59 1.35 -10.36 -20.25
CA TYR A 59 -0.04 -10.56 -19.87
C TYR A 59 -0.37 -12.05 -19.76
N MET A 60 -1.32 -12.36 -18.88
CA MET A 60 -1.97 -13.66 -18.79
C MET A 60 -3.47 -13.43 -18.93
N LEU A 61 -4.04 -14.00 -19.97
CA LEU A 61 -5.47 -13.95 -20.28
C LEU A 61 -6.09 -15.26 -19.81
N THR A 62 -7.27 -15.17 -19.20
CA THR A 62 -8.05 -16.35 -18.82
C THR A 62 -9.31 -16.40 -19.67
N SER A 63 -9.94 -17.57 -19.79
CA SER A 63 -11.23 -17.72 -20.48
C SER A 63 -12.40 -16.96 -19.83
N GLY A 64 -12.19 -16.36 -18.65
CA GLY A 64 -13.15 -15.48 -17.98
C GLY A 64 -12.94 -14.00 -18.31
N PHE A 65 -13.51 -13.12 -17.48
CA PHE A 65 -13.39 -11.66 -17.65
C PHE A 65 -12.08 -11.07 -17.09
N ASN A 66 -11.18 -11.90 -16.58
CA ASN A 66 -9.98 -11.46 -15.88
C ASN A 66 -8.75 -11.56 -16.79
N SER A 67 -7.99 -10.46 -16.84
CA SER A 67 -6.65 -10.40 -17.39
C SER A 67 -5.66 -10.00 -16.31
N TYR A 68 -4.49 -10.62 -16.29
CA TYR A 68 -3.42 -10.33 -15.36
C TYR A 68 -2.22 -9.78 -16.11
N PHE A 69 -1.43 -8.97 -15.44
CA PHE A 69 -0.16 -8.47 -15.94
C PHE A 69 0.98 -8.92 -15.03
N LYS A 70 2.15 -9.10 -15.61
CA LYS A 70 3.34 -9.49 -14.87
C LYS A 70 3.80 -8.31 -13.99
N LEU A 71 3.74 -8.50 -12.68
CA LEU A 71 4.25 -7.56 -11.70
C LEU A 71 5.78 -7.54 -11.68
N LYS A 72 6.36 -6.35 -11.47
CA LYS A 72 7.76 -6.21 -11.09
C LYS A 72 7.95 -6.70 -9.66
N TRP A 73 9.20 -7.03 -9.29
CA TRP A 73 9.51 -7.56 -7.96
C TRP A 73 9.05 -6.63 -6.81
N TRP A 74 9.13 -5.31 -7.01
CA TRP A 74 8.74 -4.31 -6.01
C TRP A 74 7.23 -4.05 -5.96
N GLU A 75 6.48 -4.50 -6.96
CA GLU A 75 5.01 -4.40 -7.07
C GLU A 75 4.29 -5.57 -6.35
N THR A 76 5.06 -6.52 -5.82
CA THR A 76 4.50 -7.70 -5.15
C THR A 76 3.85 -7.35 -3.82
N THR A 77 2.76 -8.05 -3.48
CA THR A 77 2.03 -7.89 -2.21
C THR A 77 2.95 -7.97 -0.99
N LYS A 78 3.92 -8.89 -1.00
CA LYS A 78 4.88 -9.06 0.10
C LYS A 78 5.73 -7.80 0.30
N VAL A 79 6.23 -7.19 -0.77
CA VAL A 79 7.03 -5.96 -0.67
C VAL A 79 6.17 -4.82 -0.13
N HIS A 80 4.95 -4.63 -0.66
CA HIS A 80 4.04 -3.59 -0.19
C HIS A 80 3.60 -3.78 1.27
N LEU A 81 3.43 -5.03 1.73
CA LEU A 81 3.11 -5.35 3.11
C LEU A 81 4.27 -5.00 4.05
N ILE A 82 5.49 -5.43 3.73
CA ILE A 82 6.68 -5.11 4.53
C ILE A 82 6.90 -3.59 4.57
N TYR A 83 6.73 -2.92 3.43
CA TYR A 83 6.87 -1.48 3.31
C TYR A 83 5.85 -0.72 4.17
N SER A 84 4.57 -1.07 4.08
CA SER A 84 3.52 -0.42 4.86
C SER A 84 3.66 -0.69 6.36
N MET A 85 4.02 -1.92 6.74
CA MET A 85 4.30 -2.28 8.14
C MET A 85 5.44 -1.43 8.71
N ALA A 86 6.55 -1.26 7.98
CA ALA A 86 7.67 -0.45 8.43
C ALA A 86 7.27 1.02 8.67
N LEU A 87 6.51 1.62 7.74
CA LEU A 87 6.03 2.99 7.88
C LEU A 87 5.04 3.14 9.04
N PHE A 88 4.13 2.19 9.23
CA PHE A 88 3.17 2.24 10.35
C PHE A 88 3.83 2.05 11.70
N THR A 89 4.86 1.21 11.79
CA THR A 89 5.66 1.11 13.01
C THR A 89 6.25 2.47 13.38
N ILE A 90 6.81 3.21 12.40
CA ILE A 90 7.33 4.56 12.64
C ILE A 90 6.22 5.51 13.11
N PHE A 91 5.07 5.51 12.44
CA PHE A 91 3.92 6.35 12.82
C PHE A 91 3.41 6.06 14.23
N ILE A 92 3.25 4.79 14.58
CA ILE A 92 2.81 4.37 15.93
C ILE A 92 3.84 4.79 16.98
N LEU A 93 5.13 4.51 16.76
CA LEU A 93 6.19 4.92 17.68
C LEU A 93 6.24 6.45 17.86
N PHE A 94 6.07 7.21 16.78
CA PHE A 94 5.99 8.66 16.83
C PHE A 94 4.79 9.15 17.66
N LEU A 95 3.61 8.56 17.48
CA LEU A 95 2.42 8.92 18.25
C LEU A 95 2.53 8.51 19.73
N LEU A 96 3.05 7.31 20.02
CA LEU A 96 3.29 6.86 21.39
C LEU A 96 4.28 7.78 22.11
N TYR A 97 5.36 8.17 21.44
CA TYR A 97 6.32 9.14 21.97
C TYR A 97 5.65 10.46 22.34
N ASN A 98 4.76 10.95 21.48
CA ASN A 98 3.99 12.17 21.71
C ASN A 98 3.00 12.04 22.86
N LEU A 99 2.27 10.93 22.93
CA LEU A 99 1.33 10.63 23.99
C LEU A 99 2.02 10.58 25.35
N ILE A 100 3.17 9.90 25.45
CA ILE A 100 3.97 9.83 26.67
C ILE A 100 4.44 11.23 27.11
N ASN A 101 4.89 12.06 26.17
CA ASN A 101 5.33 13.43 26.48
C ASN A 101 4.19 14.33 26.94
N LEU A 102 2.98 14.16 26.39
CA LEU A 102 1.78 14.87 26.81
C LEU A 102 1.46 14.59 28.28
N PHE A 103 1.48 13.31 28.69
CA PHE A 103 1.22 12.92 30.08
C PHE A 103 2.33 13.32 31.06
N ARG A 104 3.58 13.38 30.58
CA ARG A 104 4.72 13.80 31.42
C ARG A 104 4.79 15.31 31.68
N LYS A 105 3.84 16.11 31.15
CA LYS A 105 3.83 17.59 31.21
C LYS A 105 5.19 18.23 30.85
N LYS A 106 6.04 17.52 30.09
CA LYS A 106 7.32 18.01 29.57
C LYS A 106 7.07 18.86 28.32
N SER A 107 6.13 19.79 28.41
CA SER A 107 5.92 20.79 27.37
C SER A 107 6.99 21.86 27.58
N PRO A 108 8.01 21.96 26.74
CA PRO A 108 8.90 23.10 26.80
C PRO A 108 8.12 24.34 26.36
N ASP A 109 8.53 25.51 26.82
CA ASP A 109 8.20 26.81 26.20
C ASP A 109 8.87 26.91 24.83
N ALA A 110 8.49 26.00 23.93
CA ALA A 110 8.98 25.98 22.58
C ALA A 110 8.27 27.07 21.78
N ASN A 111 9.02 27.67 20.87
CA ASN A 111 8.53 28.70 19.95
C ASN A 111 7.19 28.28 19.30
N SER A 112 6.26 29.22 19.18
CA SER A 112 4.96 29.02 18.53
C SER A 112 5.06 28.39 17.13
N VAL A 113 6.13 28.70 16.38
CA VAL A 113 6.38 28.14 15.05
C VAL A 113 6.70 26.65 15.14
N TYR A 114 7.59 26.24 16.04
CA TYR A 114 7.91 24.82 16.26
C TYR A 114 6.63 24.04 16.61
N ARG A 115 5.83 24.56 17.55
CA ARG A 115 4.61 23.89 18.00
C ARG A 115 3.63 23.67 16.86
N ARG A 116 3.47 24.66 15.97
CA ARG A 116 2.61 24.53 14.77
C ARG A 116 3.13 23.46 13.82
N VAL A 117 4.40 23.52 13.44
CA VAL A 117 5.03 22.56 12.51
C VAL A 117 4.96 21.13 13.05
N TYR A 118 5.23 20.99 14.34
CA TYR A 118 5.20 19.71 15.04
C TYR A 118 3.78 19.15 15.13
N ASN A 119 2.79 19.98 15.47
CA ASN A 119 1.39 19.58 15.47
C ASN A 119 0.91 19.19 14.07
N CYS A 120 1.30 19.92 13.02
CA CYS A 120 1.02 19.53 11.64
C CYS A 120 1.54 18.13 11.33
N SER A 121 2.74 17.78 11.80
CA SER A 121 3.31 16.44 11.58
C SER A 121 2.54 15.37 12.34
N VAL A 122 2.14 15.63 13.59
CA VAL A 122 1.28 14.71 14.38
C VAL A 122 -0.07 14.51 13.69
N THR A 123 -0.70 15.58 13.21
CA THR A 123 -1.98 15.51 12.49
C THR A 123 -1.84 14.77 11.16
N ALA A 124 -0.76 15.02 10.40
CA ALA A 124 -0.47 14.28 9.16
C ALA A 124 -0.33 12.77 9.43
N THR A 125 0.44 12.40 10.45
CA THR A 125 0.62 11.00 10.87
C THR A 125 -0.72 10.35 11.25
N LEU A 126 -1.56 11.05 12.02
CA LEU A 126 -2.90 10.58 12.39
C LEU A 126 -3.78 10.38 11.15
N PHE A 127 -3.79 11.33 10.21
CA PHE A 127 -4.62 11.24 9.02
C PHE A 127 -4.21 10.09 8.11
N HIS A 128 -2.90 9.85 7.94
CA HIS A 128 -2.42 8.66 7.24
C HIS A 128 -2.88 7.37 7.94
N LEU A 129 -2.68 7.25 9.25
CA LEU A 129 -3.11 6.06 9.99
C LEU A 129 -4.61 5.82 9.91
N ILE A 130 -5.43 6.85 10.10
CA ILE A 130 -6.89 6.75 9.98
C ILE A 130 -7.27 6.30 8.58
N THR A 131 -6.71 6.93 7.54
CA THR A 131 -6.95 6.54 6.14
C THR A 131 -6.71 5.04 5.94
N PHE A 132 -5.56 4.55 6.39
CA PHE A 132 -5.19 3.15 6.22
C PHE A 132 -6.02 2.17 7.04
N LEU A 133 -6.29 2.49 8.31
CA LEU A 133 -7.11 1.65 9.17
C LEU A 133 -8.53 1.57 8.63
N THR A 134 -9.11 2.68 8.19
CA THR A 134 -10.48 2.70 7.65
C THR A 134 -10.58 1.98 6.32
N ILE A 135 -9.66 2.23 5.37
CA ILE A 135 -9.66 1.52 4.08
C ILE A 135 -9.37 0.03 4.28
N GLY A 136 -8.37 -0.31 5.10
CA GLY A 136 -8.01 -1.70 5.39
C GLY A 136 -9.12 -2.45 6.10
N PHE A 137 -9.77 -1.84 7.09
CA PHE A 137 -10.95 -2.41 7.75
C PHE A 137 -12.09 -2.62 6.76
N TYR A 138 -12.36 -1.63 5.89
CA TYR A 138 -13.40 -1.76 4.88
C TYR A 138 -13.13 -2.92 3.94
N LEU A 139 -11.91 -3.00 3.38
CA LEU A 139 -11.48 -4.11 2.51
C LEU A 139 -11.56 -5.48 3.20
N TYR A 140 -11.39 -5.53 4.53
CA TYR A 140 -11.48 -6.75 5.31
C TYR A 140 -12.93 -7.22 5.49
N VAL A 141 -13.89 -6.30 5.68
CA VAL A 141 -15.29 -6.64 5.94
C VAL A 141 -16.16 -6.67 4.68
N SER A 142 -15.75 -6.00 3.61
CA SER A 142 -16.50 -5.93 2.35
C SER A 142 -16.32 -7.21 1.53
N ASP A 143 -17.40 -7.67 0.90
CA ASP A 143 -17.28 -8.63 -0.19
C ASP A 143 -16.58 -7.95 -1.39
N GLY A 144 -15.57 -8.61 -1.96
CA GLY A 144 -14.75 -8.05 -3.04
C GLY A 144 -15.57 -7.61 -4.25
N LEU A 145 -16.74 -8.23 -4.45
CA LEU A 145 -17.70 -7.91 -5.50
C LEU A 145 -18.19 -6.45 -5.47
N VAL A 146 -18.15 -5.78 -4.32
CA VAL A 146 -18.57 -4.38 -4.21
C VAL A 146 -17.69 -3.46 -5.07
N PHE A 147 -16.42 -3.81 -5.26
CA PHE A 147 -15.49 -3.02 -6.07
C PHE A 147 -15.70 -3.20 -7.58
N ASP A 148 -16.33 -4.30 -8.02
CA ASP A 148 -16.65 -4.53 -9.43
C ASP A 148 -17.70 -3.55 -9.95
N PHE A 149 -18.55 -3.03 -9.06
CA PHE A 149 -19.57 -2.01 -9.36
C PHE A 149 -19.09 -0.57 -9.09
N GLY A 150 -17.79 -0.40 -8.79
CA GLY A 150 -17.16 0.89 -8.53
C GLY A 150 -17.07 1.27 -7.05
N LEU A 151 -16.38 2.38 -6.77
CA LEU A 151 -16.07 2.77 -5.40
C LEU A 151 -17.29 3.36 -4.67
N PRO A 152 -17.70 2.82 -3.50
CA PRO A 152 -18.75 3.36 -2.66
C PRO A 152 -18.53 4.84 -2.29
N TRP A 153 -19.61 5.61 -2.21
CA TRP A 153 -19.53 7.06 -1.99
C TRP A 153 -18.74 7.45 -0.72
N PHE A 154 -18.87 6.71 0.38
CA PHE A 154 -18.19 7.02 1.63
C PHE A 154 -16.67 6.79 1.52
N LEU A 155 -16.21 5.82 0.71
CA LEU A 155 -14.78 5.64 0.41
C LEU A 155 -14.24 6.81 -0.40
N ARG A 156 -15.04 7.39 -1.31
CA ARG A 156 -14.65 8.62 -2.03
C ARG A 156 -14.42 9.78 -1.07
N VAL A 157 -15.30 9.94 -0.07
CA VAL A 157 -15.12 10.97 0.98
C VAL A 157 -13.84 10.69 1.79
N LEU A 158 -13.58 9.43 2.14
CA LEU A 158 -12.37 9.05 2.88
C LEU A 158 -11.08 9.30 2.09
N MET A 159 -11.11 9.26 0.76
CA MET A 159 -9.95 9.61 -0.08
C MET A 159 -9.55 11.09 0.00
N VAL A 160 -10.34 11.95 0.64
CA VAL A 160 -9.90 13.32 0.97
C VAL A 160 -8.84 13.33 2.07
N LEU A 161 -8.88 12.39 3.02
CA LEU A 161 -7.94 12.31 4.14
C LEU A 161 -6.47 12.21 3.70
N PRO A 162 -6.06 11.32 2.78
CA PRO A 162 -4.67 11.25 2.33
C PRO A 162 -4.21 12.53 1.64
N ILE A 163 -5.10 13.26 0.95
CA ILE A 163 -4.76 14.55 0.32
C ILE A 163 -4.46 15.61 1.38
N VAL A 164 -5.32 15.71 2.41
CA VAL A 164 -5.07 16.63 3.53
C VAL A 164 -3.79 16.24 4.28
N ALA A 165 -3.54 14.94 4.46
CA ALA A 165 -2.31 14.44 5.09
C ALA A 165 -1.05 14.82 4.29
N ILE A 166 -1.10 14.79 2.95
CA ILE A 166 -0.01 15.27 2.09
C ILE A 166 0.22 16.76 2.25
N ILE A 167 -0.84 17.57 2.26
CA ILE A 167 -0.72 19.03 2.46
C ILE A 167 -0.06 19.32 3.81
N LEU A 168 -0.49 18.65 4.88
CA LEU A 168 0.13 18.77 6.21
C LEU A 168 1.59 18.30 6.21
N THR A 169 1.90 17.22 5.47
CA THR A 169 3.27 16.75 5.29
C THR A 169 4.14 17.82 4.63
N LEU A 170 3.65 18.49 3.57
CA LEU A 170 4.37 19.58 2.92
C LEU A 170 4.64 20.75 3.87
N PHE A 171 3.65 21.13 4.70
CA PHE A 171 3.85 22.13 5.76
C PHE A 171 4.91 21.70 6.77
N SER A 172 4.93 20.42 7.15
CA SER A 172 5.95 19.87 8.05
C SER A 172 7.34 19.85 7.43
N ILE A 173 7.47 19.57 6.12
CA ILE A 173 8.73 19.68 5.37
C ILE A 173 9.22 21.11 5.37
N TYR A 174 8.36 22.06 4.98
CA TYR A 174 8.70 23.48 4.93
C TYR A 174 9.18 24.00 6.30
N GLY A 175 8.49 23.61 7.37
CA GLY A 175 8.84 23.99 8.74
C GLY A 175 10.01 23.23 9.34
N HIS A 176 10.56 22.21 8.68
CA HIS A 176 11.55 21.30 9.27
C HIS A 176 12.82 22.02 9.71
N LYS A 177 13.31 22.98 8.91
CA LYS A 177 14.49 23.79 9.25
C LYS A 177 14.31 24.56 10.56
N SER A 178 13.11 25.09 10.80
CA SER A 178 12.77 25.79 12.05
C SER A 178 12.85 24.86 13.26
N VAL A 179 12.47 23.58 13.10
CA VAL A 179 12.60 22.57 14.17
C VAL A 179 14.05 22.22 14.45
N LEU A 180 14.88 22.08 13.41
CA LEU A 180 16.30 21.77 13.56
C LEU A 180 17.08 22.91 14.21
N ASN A 181 16.71 24.15 13.89
CA ASN A 181 17.35 25.37 14.40
C ASN A 181 16.88 25.76 15.80
N GLU A 182 15.93 25.06 16.41
CA GLU A 182 15.42 25.38 17.75
C GLU A 182 16.33 24.76 18.82
N TRP A 183 16.94 25.60 19.67
CA TRP A 183 17.98 25.18 20.63
C TRP A 183 17.36 24.53 21.87
N SER A 184 16.12 24.89 22.21
CA SER A 184 15.38 24.35 23.35
C SER A 184 14.99 22.87 23.19
N ILE A 185 15.16 22.29 22.00
CA ILE A 185 14.76 20.92 21.69
C ILE A 185 15.95 19.97 21.74
N SER A 186 15.78 18.86 22.46
CA SER A 186 16.78 17.80 22.54
C SER A 186 17.08 17.18 21.17
N LYS A 187 18.35 16.78 20.95
CA LYS A 187 18.78 16.10 19.71
C LYS A 187 17.92 14.87 19.40
N PHE A 188 17.53 14.12 20.42
CA PHE A 188 16.68 12.93 20.27
C PHE A 188 15.28 13.26 19.71
N LYS A 189 14.65 14.36 20.16
CA LYS A 189 13.37 14.83 19.60
C LYS A 189 13.49 15.18 18.12
N LYS A 190 14.59 15.84 17.73
CA LYS A 190 14.88 16.20 16.33
C LYS A 190 15.03 14.95 15.47
N ILE A 191 15.72 13.92 15.95
CA ILE A 191 15.85 12.63 15.24
C ILE A 191 14.47 11.98 15.05
N ILE A 192 13.67 11.84 16.11
CA ILE A 192 12.33 11.25 16.03
C ILE A 192 11.46 12.01 15.01
N PHE A 193 11.47 13.34 15.06
CA PHE A 193 10.73 14.18 14.12
C PHE A 193 11.20 13.99 12.67
N THR A 194 12.53 13.92 12.45
CA THR A 194 13.11 13.72 11.12
C THR A 194 12.75 12.36 10.55
N VAL A 195 12.83 11.30 11.36
CA VAL A 195 12.45 9.94 10.94
C VAL A 195 10.97 9.87 10.58
N ASN A 196 10.09 10.49 11.39
CA ASN A 196 8.67 10.56 11.05
C ASN A 196 8.42 11.35 9.76
N LEU A 197 9.13 12.46 9.55
CA LEU A 197 9.01 13.27 8.33
C LEU A 197 9.43 12.47 7.09
N ILE A 198 10.51 11.70 7.17
CA ILE A 198 10.93 10.80 6.09
C ILE A 198 9.83 9.77 5.81
N ALA A 199 9.24 9.15 6.84
CA ALA A 199 8.13 8.21 6.68
C ALA A 199 6.88 8.86 6.03
N LEU A 200 6.56 10.10 6.39
CA LEU A 200 5.49 10.88 5.77
C LEU A 200 5.74 11.16 4.28
N VAL A 201 6.99 11.35 3.87
CA VAL A 201 7.33 11.51 2.43
C VAL A 201 7.24 10.16 1.71
N LEU A 202 7.77 9.11 2.33
CA LEU A 202 7.81 7.76 1.75
C LEU A 202 6.41 7.13 1.61
N ILE A 203 5.41 7.52 2.40
CA ILE A 203 4.06 7.00 2.19
C ILE A 203 3.44 7.50 0.87
N VAL A 204 3.90 8.63 0.30
CA VAL A 204 3.28 9.25 -0.88
C VAL A 204 3.37 8.36 -2.13
N PRO A 205 4.54 7.81 -2.53
CA PRO A 205 4.61 6.83 -3.63
C PRO A 205 3.71 5.61 -3.44
N PHE A 206 3.52 5.15 -2.20
CA PHE A 206 2.62 4.05 -1.90
C PHE A 206 1.16 4.45 -2.16
N LEU A 207 0.73 5.61 -1.65
CA LEU A 207 -0.62 6.12 -1.90
C LEU A 207 -0.87 6.33 -3.40
N TYR A 208 0.14 6.81 -4.13
CA TYR A 208 0.06 6.96 -5.59
C TYR A 208 -0.09 5.60 -6.30
N TYR A 209 0.75 4.62 -5.95
CA TYR A 209 0.70 3.28 -6.54
C TYR A 209 -0.66 2.61 -6.39
N TRP A 210 -1.27 2.73 -5.21
CA TRP A 210 -2.61 2.20 -4.92
C TRP A 210 -3.74 3.15 -5.36
N ASN A 211 -3.43 4.20 -6.13
CA ASN A 211 -4.38 5.18 -6.63
C ASN A 211 -5.25 5.84 -5.53
N LEU A 212 -4.70 5.96 -4.32
CA LEU A 212 -5.36 6.57 -3.17
C LEU A 212 -5.33 8.11 -3.19
N LEU A 213 -4.74 8.70 -4.23
CA LEU A 213 -4.55 10.15 -4.38
C LEU A 213 -5.35 10.81 -5.51
N GLY A 214 -5.98 10.03 -6.39
CA GLY A 214 -6.36 10.53 -7.72
C GLY A 214 -7.85 10.59 -8.04
N PHE A 215 -8.73 10.00 -7.23
CA PHE A 215 -10.14 9.77 -7.63
C PHE A 215 -10.28 9.14 -9.04
N ASN A 216 -9.24 8.46 -9.55
CA ASN A 216 -9.28 7.82 -10.86
C ASN A 216 -10.03 6.49 -10.68
N TYR A 217 -11.35 6.53 -10.81
CA TYR A 217 -12.22 5.35 -10.66
C TYR A 217 -12.47 4.69 -12.01
#